data_AF-A0A930SZD0-F1
#
_entry.id   AF-A0A930SZD0-F1
#
_cell.length_a   1.000
_cell.length_b   1.000
_cell.length_c   1.000
_cell.angle_alpha   90.00
_cell.angle_beta   90.00
_cell.angle_gamma   90.00
#
_symmetry.space_group_name_H-M   'P 1'
#
loop_
_entity.id
_entity.type
_entity.pdbx_description
1 polymer ?
#
loop_
_entity_poly.entity_id
_entity_poly.type
_entity_poly.pdbx_seq_one_letter_code
_entity_poly.pdbx_strand_id
1 'polypeptide(L)'
;MSINWKTPLSPTELQLALDGDHFGPASHPAGAPWGYYLQLERLGYFSWFASQAEMLRYLVHIELLHAPERFADQAAYDSAVQTLIPLGEAYLSAELAPEAAAKGFSEHLSGGQMLWLGQITALQQGQSPFATQLRQAFQGHAAAIQTADQPAFADWLEGYGL
;
A
#
# COMPACT_ATOMS: atom_id res chain seq x y z
N MET A 1 11.68 25.32 -18.57
CA MET A 1 10.57 24.53 -19.14
C MET A 1 9.63 24.19 -18.00
N SER A 2 8.41 24.73 -17.99
CA SER A 2 7.41 24.41 -16.97
C SER A 2 6.67 23.14 -17.41
N ILE A 3 6.82 22.06 -16.66
CA ILE A 3 6.06 20.82 -16.87
C ILE A 3 4.60 21.16 -16.56
N ASN A 4 3.78 21.28 -17.60
CA ASN A 4 2.38 21.71 -17.52
C ASN A 4 1.47 20.52 -17.86
N TRP A 5 1.69 19.40 -17.17
CA TRP A 5 0.81 18.26 -17.24
C TRP A 5 0.16 18.10 -15.86
N LYS A 6 -1.17 18.18 -15.85
CA LYS A 6 -2.00 17.79 -14.70
C LYS A 6 -2.20 16.28 -14.82
N THR A 7 -2.10 15.60 -13.69
CA THR A 7 -2.55 14.21 -13.53
C THR A 7 -3.89 13.99 -14.26
N PRO A 8 -4.13 12.82 -14.89
CA PRO A 8 -5.27 12.61 -15.79
C PRO A 8 -6.61 12.63 -15.09
N LEU A 9 -6.61 12.46 -13.77
CA LEU A 9 -7.75 12.83 -12.96
C LEU A 9 -7.63 14.33 -12.72
N SER A 10 -8.55 15.10 -13.31
CA SER A 10 -8.79 16.46 -12.81
C SER A 10 -8.97 16.40 -11.30
N PRO A 11 -8.62 17.45 -10.53
CA PRO A 11 -8.85 17.45 -9.08
C PRO A 11 -10.27 16.99 -8.71
N THR A 12 -11.26 17.28 -9.55
CA THR A 12 -12.64 16.82 -9.44
C THR A 12 -12.82 15.32 -9.69
N GLU A 13 -12.16 14.71 -10.68
CA GLU A 13 -12.22 13.27 -10.95
C GLU A 13 -11.42 12.47 -9.93
N LEU A 14 -10.33 13.03 -9.42
CA LEU A 14 -9.58 12.48 -8.29
C LEU A 14 -10.48 12.52 -7.05
N GLN A 15 -11.11 13.67 -6.79
CA GLN A 15 -12.05 13.85 -5.70
C GLN A 15 -13.27 12.92 -5.83
N LEU A 16 -13.86 12.75 -7.02
CA LEU A 16 -14.96 11.80 -7.25
C LEU A 16 -14.51 10.34 -7.08
N ALA A 17 -13.30 10.00 -7.53
CA ALA A 17 -12.72 8.69 -7.30
C ALA A 17 -12.40 8.45 -5.82
N LEU A 18 -12.13 9.52 -5.05
CA LEU A 18 -11.87 9.50 -3.61
C LEU A 18 -13.17 9.54 -2.75
N ASP A 19 -14.20 10.23 -3.23
CA ASP A 19 -15.49 10.47 -2.57
C ASP A 19 -16.49 9.32 -2.82
N GLY A 20 -16.27 8.51 -3.86
CA GLY A 20 -17.19 7.46 -4.30
C GLY A 20 -17.36 6.28 -3.34
N ASP A 21 -16.51 6.15 -2.32
CA ASP A 21 -16.62 5.25 -1.16
C ASP A 21 -15.35 5.48 -0.32
N HIS A 22 -15.40 6.27 0.77
CA HIS A 22 -14.31 6.48 1.75
C HIS A 22 -12.89 6.01 1.31
N PHE A 23 -12.34 6.59 0.24
CA PHE A 23 -11.04 6.17 -0.26
C PHE A 23 -9.97 6.91 0.52
N GLY A 24 -9.43 6.22 1.50
CA GLY A 24 -8.28 6.70 2.24
C GLY A 24 -7.87 5.63 3.22
N PRO A 25 -6.61 5.66 3.67
CA PRO A 25 -6.22 4.85 4.80
C PRO A 25 -7.18 5.15 5.96
N ALA A 26 -7.89 4.13 6.43
CA ALA A 26 -8.70 4.30 7.62
C ALA A 26 -7.74 4.34 8.81
N SER A 27 -7.93 5.30 9.72
CA SER A 27 -7.11 5.40 10.94
C SER A 27 -7.24 4.13 11.77
N HIS A 28 -8.44 3.53 11.78
CA HIS A 28 -8.74 2.29 12.50
C HIS A 28 -9.82 1.48 11.76
N PRO A 29 -9.47 0.71 10.72
CA PRO A 29 -10.44 -0.16 10.08
C PRO A 29 -10.83 -1.27 11.08
N ALA A 30 -12.12 -1.34 11.43
CA ALA A 30 -12.65 -2.40 12.27
C ALA A 30 -12.58 -3.76 11.53
N GLY A 31 -12.26 -4.84 12.25
CA GLY A 31 -12.11 -6.18 11.67
C GLY A 31 -10.66 -6.53 11.36
N ALA A 32 -10.43 -7.37 10.34
CA ALA A 32 -9.10 -7.81 9.89
C ALA A 32 -8.61 -6.96 8.71
N PRO A 33 -8.02 -5.77 8.96
CA PRO A 33 -7.68 -4.83 7.91
C PRO A 33 -6.62 -5.34 6.96
N TRP A 34 -6.71 -4.82 5.75
CA TRP A 34 -5.73 -5.01 4.69
C TRP A 34 -4.79 -3.82 4.66
N GLY A 35 -3.56 -4.05 4.22
CA GLY A 35 -2.61 -2.95 4.06
C GLY A 35 -1.39 -3.33 3.25
N TYR A 36 -0.55 -2.34 3.06
CA TYR A 36 0.77 -2.50 2.49
C TYR A 36 1.81 -1.71 3.28
N TYR A 37 3.08 -2.09 3.10
CA TYR A 37 4.23 -1.32 3.54
C TYR A 37 5.04 -0.90 2.32
N LEU A 38 5.20 0.41 2.15
CA LEU A 38 6.03 0.99 1.11
C LEU A 38 7.28 1.60 1.74
N GLN A 39 8.45 1.11 1.32
CA GLN A 39 9.75 1.65 1.70
C GLN A 39 10.21 2.66 0.64
N LEU A 40 10.21 3.94 0.99
CA LEU A 40 10.89 4.98 0.23
C LEU A 40 12.37 5.05 0.65
N GLU A 41 13.20 5.82 -0.06
CA GLU A 41 14.66 5.86 0.12
C GLU A 41 15.13 5.99 1.58
N ARG A 42 14.44 6.81 2.40
CA ARG A 42 14.85 7.10 3.79
C ARG A 42 13.77 6.85 4.82
N LEU A 43 12.55 6.52 4.39
CA LEU A 43 11.37 6.39 5.22
C LEU A 43 10.50 5.28 4.66
N GLY A 44 9.72 4.61 5.49
CA GLY A 44 8.70 3.70 5.02
C GLY A 44 7.44 3.88 5.83
N TYR A 45 6.29 3.55 5.25
CA TYR A 45 5.01 3.76 5.90
C TYR A 45 4.06 2.60 5.63
N PHE A 46 3.17 2.39 6.59
CA PHE A 46 2.02 1.50 6.45
C PHE A 46 0.80 2.30 5.96
N SER A 47 -0.08 1.63 5.24
CA SER A 47 -1.40 2.14 4.90
C SER A 47 -2.44 1.05 5.07
N TRP A 48 -3.54 1.35 5.77
CA TRP A 48 -4.56 0.38 6.18
C TRP A 48 -5.92 0.67 5.56
N PHE A 49 -6.63 -0.38 5.17
CA PHE A 49 -7.89 -0.31 4.44
C PHE A 49 -8.86 -1.34 4.99
N ALA A 50 -10.17 -1.08 4.82
CA ALA A 50 -11.20 -1.99 5.30
C ALA A 50 -11.28 -3.27 4.44
N SER A 51 -10.90 -3.18 3.17
CA SER A 51 -10.91 -4.30 2.23
C SER A 51 -9.67 -4.39 1.35
N GLN A 52 -9.39 -5.59 0.83
CA GLN A 52 -8.31 -5.83 -0.14
C GLN A 52 -8.53 -5.02 -1.42
N ALA A 53 -9.79 -4.91 -1.86
CA ALA A 53 -10.15 -4.18 -3.07
C ALA A 53 -9.88 -2.67 -2.94
N GLU A 54 -10.23 -2.07 -1.80
CA GLU A 54 -9.91 -0.66 -1.50
C GLU A 54 -8.41 -0.41 -1.50
N MET A 55 -7.65 -1.26 -0.81
CA MET A 55 -6.19 -1.18 -0.74
C MET A 55 -5.57 -1.20 -2.15
N LEU A 56 -5.98 -2.14 -3.00
CA LEU A 56 -5.45 -2.28 -4.36
C LEU A 56 -5.85 -1.09 -5.24
N ARG A 57 -7.10 -0.64 -5.15
CA ARG A 57 -7.56 0.55 -5.89
C ARG A 57 -6.77 1.79 -5.46
N TYR A 58 -6.56 2.00 -4.16
CA TYR A 58 -5.76 3.11 -3.65
C TYR A 58 -4.30 3.01 -4.14
N LEU A 59 -3.71 1.81 -4.06
CA LEU A 59 -2.34 1.58 -4.51
C LEU A 59 -2.13 1.89 -5.99
N VAL A 60 -3.05 1.45 -6.85
CA VAL A 60 -2.96 1.66 -8.30
C VAL A 60 -3.23 3.12 -8.66
N HIS A 61 -4.17 3.78 -7.99
CA HIS A 61 -4.62 5.10 -8.44
C HIS A 61 -3.99 6.27 -7.69
N ILE A 62 -3.65 6.13 -6.40
CA ILE A 62 -3.17 7.25 -5.59
C ILE A 62 -1.64 7.23 -5.46
N GLU A 63 -1.05 6.07 -5.20
CA GLU A 63 0.41 6.01 -5.00
C GLU A 63 1.20 6.27 -6.28
N LEU A 64 0.64 5.94 -7.46
CA LEU A 64 1.21 6.40 -8.73
C LEU A 64 1.17 7.93 -8.86
N LEU A 65 0.15 8.58 -8.32
CA LEU A 65 -0.03 10.03 -8.45
C LEU A 65 0.83 10.85 -7.48
N HIS A 66 1.42 10.23 -6.46
CA HIS A 66 2.37 10.88 -5.57
C HIS A 66 3.76 11.13 -6.19
N ALA A 67 4.03 10.62 -7.40
CA ALA A 67 5.27 10.84 -8.13
C ALA A 67 5.04 11.43 -9.55
N PRO A 68 4.33 12.56 -9.69
CA PRO A 68 3.96 13.09 -11.00
C PRO A 68 5.18 13.53 -11.83
N GLU A 69 6.27 13.97 -11.19
CA GLU A 69 7.54 14.27 -11.87
C GLU A 69 8.21 13.04 -12.53
N ARG A 70 7.74 11.82 -12.25
CA ARG A 70 8.33 10.58 -12.79
C ARG A 70 7.62 10.05 -14.03
N PHE A 71 6.41 10.52 -14.30
CA PHE A 71 5.75 10.25 -15.58
C PHE A 71 6.10 11.39 -16.53
N ALA A 72 7.00 11.10 -17.47
CA ALA A 72 7.44 12.08 -18.47
C ALA A 72 6.26 12.64 -19.28
N ASP A 73 5.21 11.83 -19.46
CA ASP A 73 3.97 12.16 -20.14
C ASP A 73 2.81 11.23 -19.70
N GLN A 74 1.62 11.51 -20.25
CA GLN A 74 0.40 10.72 -20.07
C GLN A 74 0.57 9.24 -20.45
N ALA A 75 1.31 8.95 -21.53
CA ALA A 75 1.42 7.60 -22.04
C ALA A 75 2.23 6.71 -21.09
N ALA A 76 3.26 7.26 -20.44
CA ALA A 76 4.01 6.58 -19.40
C ALA A 76 3.12 6.24 -18.18
N TYR A 77 2.25 7.17 -17.77
CA TYR A 77 1.29 6.95 -16.70
C TYR A 77 0.27 5.86 -17.07
N ASP A 78 -0.36 5.97 -18.24
CA ASP A 78 -1.36 5.02 -18.70
C ASP A 78 -0.77 3.61 -18.84
N SER A 79 0.47 3.49 -19.32
CA SER A 79 1.19 2.22 -19.41
C SER A 79 1.44 1.58 -18.04
N ALA A 80 1.77 2.39 -17.03
CA ALA A 80 1.97 1.91 -15.66
C ALA A 80 0.64 1.40 -15.08
N VAL A 81 -0.43 2.19 -15.22
CA VAL A 81 -1.78 1.80 -14.77
C VAL A 81 -2.26 0.53 -15.47
N GLN A 82 -2.08 0.42 -16.79
CA GLN A 82 -2.45 -0.77 -17.57
C GLN A 82 -1.70 -2.04 -17.14
N THR A 83 -0.54 -1.89 -16.50
CA THR A 83 0.23 -3.02 -15.98
C THR A 83 -0.15 -3.35 -14.53
N LEU A 84 -0.41 -2.32 -13.73
CA LEU A 84 -0.71 -2.47 -12.31
C LEU A 84 -2.14 -2.94 -12.03
N ILE A 85 -3.12 -2.59 -12.88
CA ILE A 85 -4.50 -3.07 -12.74
C ILE A 85 -4.56 -4.61 -12.84
N PRO A 86 -4.06 -5.27 -13.91
CA PRO A 86 -4.09 -6.73 -14.00
C PRO A 86 -3.34 -7.43 -12.86
N LEU A 87 -2.25 -6.83 -12.37
CA LEU A 87 -1.50 -7.36 -11.24
C LEU A 87 -2.34 -7.32 -9.95
N GLY A 88 -3.04 -6.21 -9.72
CA GLY A 88 -3.99 -6.09 -8.62
C GLY A 88 -5.14 -7.10 -8.74
N GLU A 89 -5.70 -7.28 -9.93
CA GLU A 89 -6.76 -8.26 -10.19
C GLU A 89 -6.30 -9.71 -9.93
N ALA A 90 -5.11 -10.08 -10.40
CA ALA A 90 -4.52 -11.41 -10.16
C ALA A 90 -4.23 -11.66 -8.67
N TYR A 91 -3.83 -10.63 -7.93
CA TYR A 91 -3.67 -10.74 -6.48
C TYR A 91 -5.04 -10.85 -5.76
N LEU A 92 -6.04 -10.08 -6.20
CA LEU A 92 -7.39 -10.12 -5.66
C LEU A 92 -8.06 -11.50 -5.90
N SER A 93 -7.79 -12.14 -7.04
CA SER A 93 -8.28 -13.49 -7.36
C SER A 93 -7.46 -14.62 -6.73
N ALA A 94 -6.44 -14.30 -5.93
CA ALA A 94 -5.50 -15.25 -5.32
C ALA A 94 -4.72 -16.11 -6.33
N GLU A 95 -4.61 -15.67 -7.59
CA GLU A 95 -3.74 -16.27 -8.60
C GLU A 95 -2.26 -15.93 -8.36
N LEU A 96 -2.01 -14.81 -7.66
CA LEU A 96 -0.68 -14.32 -7.33
C LEU A 96 -0.43 -14.35 -5.82
N ALA A 97 0.71 -14.91 -5.41
CA ALA A 97 1.13 -14.90 -4.01
C ALA A 97 1.48 -13.46 -3.55
N PRO A 98 1.32 -13.12 -2.26
CA PRO A 98 1.59 -11.78 -1.73
C PRO A 98 2.97 -11.23 -2.07
N GLU A 99 4.02 -12.05 -1.98
CA GLU A 99 5.40 -11.63 -2.27
C GLU A 99 5.60 -11.33 -3.76
N ALA A 100 4.97 -12.12 -4.63
CA ALA A 100 5.03 -11.90 -6.07
C ALA A 100 4.26 -10.63 -6.47
N ALA A 101 3.11 -10.36 -5.82
CA ALA A 101 2.36 -9.13 -6.00
C ALA A 101 3.17 -7.92 -5.53
N ALA A 102 3.72 -7.95 -4.30
CA ALA A 102 4.55 -6.87 -3.75
C ALA A 102 5.76 -6.56 -4.64
N LYS A 103 6.42 -7.61 -5.17
CA LYS A 103 7.52 -7.44 -6.12
C LYS A 103 7.06 -6.75 -7.41
N GLY A 104 5.99 -7.23 -8.04
CA GLY A 104 5.52 -6.63 -9.30
C GLY A 104 5.01 -5.20 -9.11
N PHE A 105 4.36 -4.89 -7.99
CA PHE A 105 4.06 -3.50 -7.62
C PHE A 105 5.34 -2.65 -7.50
N SER A 106 6.38 -3.15 -6.82
CA SER A 106 7.65 -2.42 -6.67
C SER A 106 8.36 -2.11 -7.99
N GLU A 107 8.18 -2.96 -9.01
CA GLU A 107 8.78 -2.75 -10.34
C GLU A 107 8.14 -1.58 -11.09
N HIS A 108 6.92 -1.19 -10.71
CA HIS A 108 6.14 -0.15 -11.38
C HIS A 108 5.81 1.07 -10.50
N LEU A 109 5.89 0.93 -9.17
CA LEU A 109 5.80 2.03 -8.22
C LEU A 109 7.14 2.76 -8.17
N SER A 110 7.17 3.97 -8.72
CA SER A 110 8.41 4.72 -8.84
C SER A 110 8.84 5.33 -7.51
N GLY A 111 9.97 4.88 -6.95
CA GLY A 111 10.60 5.51 -5.77
C GLY A 111 10.26 4.87 -4.43
N GLY A 112 9.51 3.77 -4.45
CA GLY A 112 9.24 2.96 -3.27
C GLY A 112 9.36 1.47 -3.57
N GLN A 113 9.92 0.72 -2.63
CA GLN A 113 9.90 -0.73 -2.64
C GLN A 113 8.74 -1.20 -1.76
N MET A 114 7.79 -1.91 -2.35
CA MET A 114 6.75 -2.58 -1.60
C MET A 114 7.32 -3.85 -0.98
N LEU A 115 7.45 -3.85 0.34
CA LEU A 115 8.01 -5.00 1.09
C LEU A 115 6.93 -5.93 1.61
N TRP A 116 5.69 -5.44 1.71
CA TRP A 116 4.59 -6.20 2.24
C TRP A 116 3.25 -5.70 1.71
N LEU A 117 2.34 -6.65 1.52
CA LEU A 117 0.95 -6.42 1.16
C LEU A 117 0.13 -7.61 1.68
N GLY A 118 -0.97 -7.35 2.39
CA GLY A 118 -1.79 -8.42 2.99
C GLY A 118 -2.66 -7.98 4.16
N GLN A 119 -3.14 -8.94 4.93
CA GLN A 119 -3.92 -8.68 6.15
C GLN A 119 -3.01 -8.50 7.38
N ILE A 120 -3.46 -7.68 8.33
CA ILE A 120 -2.75 -7.48 9.60
C ILE A 120 -2.48 -8.77 10.37
N THR A 121 -3.40 -9.75 10.28
CA THR A 121 -3.26 -11.06 10.92
C THR A 121 -2.06 -11.84 10.38
N ALA A 122 -1.75 -11.70 9.09
CA ALA A 122 -0.57 -12.31 8.48
C ALA A 122 0.73 -11.70 9.01
N LEU A 123 0.74 -10.39 9.32
CA LEU A 123 1.87 -9.73 9.98
C LEU A 123 2.05 -10.22 11.42
N GLN A 124 0.97 -10.25 12.20
CA GLN A 124 0.99 -10.72 13.59
C GLN A 124 1.51 -12.16 13.69
N GLN A 125 1.08 -13.02 12.76
CA GLN A 125 1.47 -14.42 12.73
C GLN A 125 2.87 -14.65 12.14
N GLY A 126 3.50 -13.65 11.52
CA GLY A 126 4.83 -13.79 10.91
C GLY A 126 4.80 -14.61 9.60
N GLN A 127 3.70 -14.59 8.85
CA GLN A 127 3.51 -15.47 7.69
C GLN A 127 4.38 -15.09 6.46
N SER A 128 5.00 -13.90 6.46
CA SER A 128 5.92 -13.46 5.41
C SER A 128 7.34 -13.24 5.94
N PRO A 129 8.37 -13.27 5.07
CA PRO A 129 9.74 -12.90 5.46
C PRO A 129 9.82 -11.51 6.08
N PHE A 130 9.08 -10.53 5.53
CA PHE A 130 8.96 -9.19 6.08
C PHE A 130 8.34 -9.22 7.49
N ALA A 131 7.22 -9.92 7.67
CA ALA A 131 6.56 -10.04 8.98
C ALA A 131 7.48 -10.70 10.02
N THR A 132 8.28 -11.68 9.61
CA THR A 132 9.25 -12.35 10.48
C THR A 132 10.36 -11.37 10.89
N GLN A 133 10.93 -10.61 9.95
CA GLN A 133 11.95 -9.59 10.25
C GLN A 133 11.40 -8.48 11.14
N LEU A 134 10.19 -8.00 10.85
CA LEU A 134 9.46 -7.02 11.66
C LEU A 134 9.15 -7.55 13.06
N ARG A 135 9.00 -8.87 13.26
CA ARG A 135 8.89 -9.44 14.61
C ARG A 135 10.25 -9.56 15.29
N GLN A 136 11.29 -9.97 14.56
CA GLN A 136 12.64 -10.17 15.08
C GLN A 136 13.31 -8.86 15.52
N ALA A 137 13.21 -7.79 14.72
CA ALA A 137 13.72 -6.46 15.05
C ALA A 137 13.13 -5.91 16.36
N PHE A 138 12.00 -6.46 16.81
CA PHE A 138 11.24 -5.96 17.96
C PHE A 138 11.08 -6.98 19.08
N GLN A 139 11.85 -8.07 19.08
CA GLN A 139 11.87 -9.04 20.18
C GLN A 139 12.32 -8.43 21.53
N GLY A 140 12.85 -7.20 21.55
CA GLY A 140 13.08 -6.41 22.77
C GLY A 140 11.85 -5.70 23.35
N HIS A 141 10.73 -5.63 22.62
CA HIS A 141 9.46 -4.98 23.01
C HIS A 141 8.31 -6.02 23.17
N ALA A 142 8.69 -7.28 23.42
CA ALA A 142 7.92 -8.52 23.22
C ALA A 142 6.55 -8.66 23.90
N ALA A 143 6.10 -7.72 24.73
CA ALA A 143 4.77 -7.78 25.32
C ALA A 143 3.66 -7.30 24.36
N ALA A 144 3.97 -6.40 23.42
CA ALA A 144 2.94 -5.69 22.64
C ALA A 144 2.35 -6.52 21.47
N ILE A 145 3.16 -7.27 20.74
CA ILE A 145 2.70 -7.89 19.46
C ILE A 145 1.82 -9.13 19.68
N GLN A 146 1.99 -9.86 20.79
CA GLN A 146 1.22 -11.09 21.05
C GLN A 146 -0.15 -10.84 21.72
N THR A 147 -0.37 -9.64 22.25
CA THR A 147 -1.61 -9.30 22.99
C THR A 147 -2.31 -8.05 22.47
N ALA A 148 -1.74 -7.34 21.50
CA ALA A 148 -2.39 -6.20 20.90
C ALA A 148 -3.67 -6.64 20.19
N ASP A 149 -4.78 -6.06 20.65
CA ASP A 149 -5.98 -5.94 19.83
C ASP A 149 -5.57 -5.41 18.43
N GLN A 150 -6.24 -5.87 17.38
CA GLN A 150 -5.87 -5.57 15.99
C GLN A 150 -5.71 -4.06 15.73
N PRO A 151 -6.55 -3.18 16.29
CA PRO A 151 -6.35 -1.73 16.20
C PRO A 151 -5.05 -1.25 16.86
N ALA A 152 -4.74 -1.72 18.08
CA ALA A 152 -3.54 -1.29 18.80
C ALA A 152 -2.23 -1.69 18.09
N PHE A 153 -2.24 -2.80 17.35
CA PHE A 153 -1.10 -3.20 16.53
C PHE A 153 -1.01 -2.38 15.25
N ALA A 154 -2.14 -2.06 14.60
CA ALA A 154 -2.18 -1.18 13.43
C ALA A 154 -1.66 0.22 13.78
N ASP A 155 -2.12 0.81 14.88
CA ASP A 155 -1.74 2.14 15.37
C ASP A 155 -0.23 2.21 15.67
N TRP A 156 0.29 1.14 16.28
CA TRP A 156 1.72 1.03 16.55
C TRP A 156 2.55 0.98 15.26
N LEU A 157 2.06 0.27 14.23
CA LEU A 157 2.71 0.22 12.92
C LEU A 157 2.64 1.57 12.18
N GLU A 158 1.55 2.31 12.30
CA GLU A 158 1.45 3.68 11.77
C GLU A 158 2.48 4.61 12.41
N GLY A 159 2.64 4.53 13.74
CA GLY A 159 3.66 5.28 14.47
C GLY A 159 5.10 4.84 14.20
N TYR A 160 5.32 3.65 13.63
CA TYR A 160 6.64 3.15 13.23
C TYR A 160 7.12 3.71 11.88
N GLY A 161 6.21 4.27 11.07
CA GLY A 161 6.52 4.88 9.77
C GLY A 161 7.00 6.34 9.81
N LEU A 162 7.30 6.87 11.01
CA LEU A 162 7.78 8.23 11.26
C LEU A 162 9.00 8.26 12.20
#